data_AF-E7D156-F1
#
_entry.id   AF-E7D156-F1
#
_cell.length_a   1.000
_cell.length_b   1.000
_cell.length_c   1.000
_cell.angle_alpha   90.00
_cell.angle_beta   90.00
_cell.angle_gamma   90.00
#
_symmetry.space_group_name_H-M   'P 1'
#
loop_
_entity.id
_entity.type
_entity.pdbx_description
1 polymer ?
#
loop_
_entity_poly.entity_id
_entity_poly.type
_entity_poly.pdbx_seq_one_letter_code
_entity_poly.pdbx_strand_id
1 'polypeptide(L)'
;ALSAPATSARISSHASALLSSGPTNPASISNVISNAVSQISSSNPGASACDVLVQALLELVTALLTIIGSSNIGSVNYDSSGQYAQVVTQSVQNVFG
;
A
#
# COMPACT_ATOMS: atom_id res chain seq x y z
N ALA A 1 11.93 8.06 -7.65
CA ALA A 1 11.86 8.58 -6.27
C ALA A 1 10.41 8.89 -5.91
N LEU A 2 10.02 8.76 -4.63
CA LEU A 2 8.65 8.99 -4.14
C LEU A 2 8.09 10.39 -4.46
N SER A 3 8.96 11.37 -4.71
CA SER A 3 8.64 12.74 -5.11
C SER A 3 8.34 12.92 -6.61
N ALA A 4 8.37 11.85 -7.41
CA ALA A 4 8.03 11.93 -8.83
C ALA A 4 6.50 12.06 -9.06
N PRO A 5 6.06 12.80 -10.10
CA PRO A 5 4.63 12.96 -10.41
C PRO A 5 3.89 11.64 -10.69
N ALA A 6 4.58 10.66 -11.27
CA ALA A 6 4.02 9.33 -11.49
C ALA A 6 3.71 8.60 -10.17
N THR A 7 4.48 8.87 -9.11
CA THR A 7 4.29 8.27 -7.79
C THR A 7 3.04 8.83 -7.11
N SER A 8 2.80 10.14 -7.18
CA SER A 8 1.62 10.76 -6.55
C SER A 8 0.30 10.29 -7.17
N ALA A 9 0.25 10.15 -8.50
CA ALA A 9 -0.92 9.58 -9.19
C ALA A 9 -1.21 8.13 -8.74
N ARG A 10 -0.16 7.33 -8.58
CA ARG A 10 -0.26 5.94 -8.11
C ARG A 10 -0.73 5.85 -6.67
N ILE A 11 -0.17 6.67 -5.78
CA ILE A 11 -0.59 6.78 -4.38
C ILE A 11 -2.08 7.14 -4.27
N SER A 12 -2.56 8.12 -5.06
CA SER A 12 -3.98 8.51 -5.06
C SER A 12 -4.89 7.36 -5.53
N SER A 13 -4.46 6.61 -6.55
CA SER A 13 -5.18 5.42 -7.03
C SER A 13 -5.20 4.31 -5.97
N HIS A 14 -4.08 4.05 -5.30
CA HIS A 14 -3.99 3.08 -4.20
C HIS A 14 -4.90 3.46 -3.04
N ALA A 15 -4.89 4.74 -2.62
CA ALA A 15 -5.77 5.23 -1.56
C ALA A 15 -7.25 5.04 -1.93
N SER A 16 -7.62 5.33 -3.18
CA SER A 16 -8.98 5.13 -3.69
C SER A 16 -9.38 3.65 -3.68
N ALA A 17 -8.47 2.75 -4.07
CA ALA A 17 -8.71 1.30 -4.03
C ALA A 17 -8.88 0.78 -2.58
N LEU A 18 -8.06 1.26 -1.64
CA LEU A 18 -8.17 0.92 -0.22
C LEU A 18 -9.46 1.45 0.39
N LEU A 19 -9.89 2.66 0.04
CA LEU A 19 -11.16 3.24 0.49
C LEU A 19 -12.35 2.45 -0.05
N SER A 20 -12.30 2.04 -1.32
CA SER A 20 -13.40 1.29 -1.95
C SER A 20 -13.56 -0.12 -1.39
N SER A 21 -12.46 -0.80 -1.06
CA SER A 21 -12.46 -2.22 -0.70
C SER A 21 -12.14 -2.47 0.78
N GLY A 22 -11.97 -1.41 1.57
CA GLY A 22 -11.61 -1.46 2.98
C GLY A 22 -10.09 -1.54 3.21
N PRO A 23 -9.48 -0.60 3.98
CA PRO A 23 -8.03 -0.58 4.24
C PRO A 23 -7.56 -1.68 5.20
N THR A 24 -8.48 -2.46 5.77
CA THR A 24 -8.22 -3.58 6.70
C THR A 24 -8.48 -4.95 6.06
N ASN A 25 -8.80 -4.99 4.76
CA ASN A 25 -9.01 -6.23 4.02
C ASN A 25 -7.68 -6.70 3.39
N PRO A 26 -7.20 -7.91 3.71
CA PRO A 26 -5.92 -8.39 3.18
C PRO A 26 -5.91 -8.51 1.65
N ALA A 27 -7.04 -8.86 1.03
CA ALA A 27 -7.13 -8.94 -0.43
C ALA A 27 -6.96 -7.57 -1.11
N SER A 28 -7.51 -6.51 -0.51
CA SER A 28 -7.36 -5.13 -1.00
C SER A 28 -5.92 -4.67 -0.96
N ILE A 29 -5.23 -4.92 0.16
CA ILE A 29 -3.83 -4.56 0.34
C ILE A 29 -2.95 -5.36 -0.63
N SER A 30 -3.22 -6.67 -0.78
CA SER A 30 -2.51 -7.53 -1.75
C SER A 30 -2.61 -6.97 -3.17
N ASN A 31 -3.82 -6.63 -3.62
CA ASN A 31 -4.05 -6.04 -4.95
C ASN A 31 -3.31 -4.71 -5.14
N VAL A 32 -3.29 -3.85 -4.13
CA VAL A 32 -2.57 -2.57 -4.17
C VAL A 32 -1.07 -2.81 -4.30
N ILE A 33 -0.50 -3.74 -3.53
CA ILE A 33 0.93 -4.09 -3.62
C ILE A 33 1.25 -4.66 -4.99
N SER A 34 0.47 -5.62 -5.50
CA SER A 34 0.67 -6.21 -6.84
C SER A 34 0.63 -5.13 -7.94
N ASN A 35 -0.41 -4.29 -7.93
CA ASN A 35 -0.51 -3.18 -8.89
C ASN A 35 0.66 -2.20 -8.75
N ALA A 36 1.12 -1.96 -7.52
CA ALA A 36 2.23 -1.07 -7.29
C ALA A 36 3.52 -1.62 -7.89
N VAL A 37 3.86 -2.87 -7.57
CA VAL A 37 5.04 -3.58 -8.10
C VAL A 37 5.03 -3.59 -9.63
N SER A 38 3.91 -3.93 -10.26
CA SER A 38 3.80 -3.98 -11.73
C SER A 38 4.02 -2.61 -12.37
N GLN A 39 3.43 -1.55 -11.82
CA GLN A 39 3.57 -0.20 -12.37
C GLN A 39 4.96 0.41 -12.12
N ILE A 40 5.58 0.16 -10.96
CA ILE A 40 6.95 0.63 -10.67
C ILE A 40 7.94 -0.06 -11.59
N SER A 41 7.83 -1.39 -11.72
CA SER A 41 8.68 -2.19 -12.62
C SER A 41 8.60 -1.69 -14.05
N SER A 42 7.38 -1.40 -14.52
CA SER A 42 7.16 -0.89 -15.89
C SER A 42 7.70 0.53 -16.08
N SER A 43 7.65 1.37 -15.03
CA SER A 43 8.13 2.76 -15.09
C SER A 43 9.65 2.88 -14.87
N ASN A 44 10.28 1.88 -14.28
CA ASN A 44 11.71 1.86 -13.96
C ASN A 44 12.35 0.56 -14.46
N PRO A 45 12.38 0.31 -15.78
CA PRO A 45 13.04 -0.86 -16.34
C PRO A 45 14.54 -0.80 -16.00
N GLY A 46 15.02 -1.73 -15.18
CA GLY A 46 16.39 -1.76 -14.67
C GLY A 46 16.51 -1.55 -13.15
N ALA A 47 15.41 -1.19 -12.46
CA ALA A 47 15.38 -1.21 -11.00
C ALA A 47 15.48 -2.65 -10.47
N SER A 48 16.21 -2.84 -9.37
CA SER A 48 16.25 -4.12 -8.68
C SER A 48 14.88 -4.50 -8.16
N ALA A 49 14.58 -5.80 -8.06
CA ALA A 49 13.33 -6.27 -7.45
C ALA A 49 13.14 -5.76 -6.02
N CYS A 50 14.25 -5.59 -5.28
CA CYS A 50 14.24 -4.98 -3.95
C CYS A 50 13.83 -3.50 -3.98
N ASP A 51 14.35 -2.69 -4.91
CA ASP A 51 13.97 -1.28 -5.07
C ASP A 51 12.48 -1.14 -5.42
N VAL A 52 12.00 -1.97 -6.34
CA VAL A 52 10.59 -2.02 -6.74
C VAL A 52 9.71 -2.33 -5.52
N LEU A 53 10.09 -3.34 -4.73
CA LEU A 53 9.36 -3.73 -3.53
C LEU A 53 9.35 -2.63 -2.48
N VAL A 54 10.51 -2.07 -2.15
CA VAL A 54 10.64 -0.98 -1.17
C VAL A 54 9.80 0.21 -1.60
N GLN A 55 9.83 0.59 -2.87
CA GLN A 55 9.01 1.68 -3.38
C GLN A 55 7.50 1.35 -3.31
N ALA A 56 7.09 0.12 -3.64
CA ALA A 56 5.70 -0.30 -3.53
C ALA A 56 5.17 -0.21 -2.09
N LEU A 57 5.96 -0.66 -1.12
CA LEU A 57 5.62 -0.59 0.30
C LEU A 57 5.56 0.86 0.79
N LEU A 58 6.48 1.73 0.37
CA LEU A 58 6.47 3.15 0.73
C LEU A 58 5.26 3.89 0.13
N GLU A 59 4.85 3.54 -1.08
CA GLU A 59 3.64 4.09 -1.69
C GLU A 59 2.37 3.62 -0.98
N LEU A 60 2.30 2.35 -0.55
CA LEU A 60 1.21 1.84 0.28
C LEU A 60 1.11 2.62 1.60
N VAL A 61 2.22 2.81 2.31
CA VAL A 61 2.26 3.59 3.56
C VAL A 61 1.81 5.03 3.31
N THR A 62 2.26 5.65 2.22
CA THR A 62 1.86 7.03 1.87
C THR A 62 0.37 7.13 1.55
N ALA A 63 -0.20 6.12 0.87
CA ALA A 63 -1.64 6.04 0.61
C ALA A 63 -2.45 5.93 1.91
N LEU A 64 -2.01 5.10 2.86
CA LEU A 64 -2.64 4.97 4.18
C LEU A 64 -2.55 6.28 4.98
N LEU A 65 -1.41 6.96 4.95
CA LEU A 65 -1.27 8.29 5.57
C LEU A 65 -2.18 9.33 4.93
N THR A 66 -2.38 9.27 3.60
CA THR A 66 -3.32 10.14 2.89
C THR A 66 -4.75 9.91 3.36
N ILE A 67 -5.15 8.65 3.54
CA ILE A 67 -6.46 8.29 4.10
C ILE A 67 -6.60 8.85 5.51
N ILE A 68 -5.62 8.63 6.39
CA ILE A 68 -5.61 9.14 7.77
C ILE A 68 -5.73 10.68 7.79
N GLY A 69 -4.98 11.38 6.94
CA GLY A 69 -5.00 12.84 6.86
C GLY A 69 -6.35 13.43 6.44
N SER A 70 -7.18 12.65 5.74
CA SER A 70 -8.56 13.02 5.38
C SER A 70 -9.64 12.46 6.31
N SER A 71 -9.26 11.58 7.24
CA SER A 71 -10.20 10.84 8.11
C SER A 71 -10.37 11.53 9.46
N ASN A 72 -11.57 11.41 10.02
CA ASN A 72 -11.80 11.76 11.42
C ASN A 72 -11.36 10.59 12.30
N ILE A 73 -10.27 10.77 13.05
CA ILE A 73 -9.69 9.72 13.90
C ILE A 73 -10.52 9.61 15.19
N GLY A 74 -11.24 8.50 15.33
CA GLY A 74 -11.95 8.14 16.56
C GLY A 74 -11.06 7.41 17.56
N SER A 75 -11.68 6.62 18.45
CA SER A 75 -10.95 5.79 19.41
C SER A 75 -10.10 4.73 18.71
N VAL A 76 -8.80 4.69 19.04
CA VAL A 76 -7.87 3.69 18.52
C VAL A 76 -7.87 2.45 19.42
N ASN A 77 -8.19 1.28 18.84
CA ASN A 77 -8.12 0.01 19.54
C ASN A 77 -6.71 -0.60 19.41
N TYR A 78 -5.85 -0.36 20.40
CA TYR A 78 -4.48 -0.84 20.41
C TYR A 78 -4.38 -2.37 20.56
N ASP A 79 -5.31 -3.03 21.25
CA ASP A 79 -5.35 -4.49 21.36
C ASP A 79 -5.52 -5.17 20.00
N SER A 80 -6.15 -4.49 19.03
CA SER A 80 -6.32 -4.99 17.66
C SER A 80 -5.06 -4.83 16.80
N SER A 81 -4.00 -4.16 17.27
CA SER A 81 -2.77 -3.93 16.50
C SER A 81 -2.12 -5.23 16.01
N GLY A 82 -2.10 -6.27 16.86
CA GLY A 82 -1.60 -7.59 16.47
C GLY A 82 -2.40 -8.23 15.34
N GLN A 83 -3.72 -8.03 15.33
CA GLN A 83 -4.58 -8.53 14.26
C GLN A 83 -4.32 -7.79 12.93
N TYR A 84 -4.15 -6.46 12.96
CA TYR A 84 -3.80 -5.70 11.75
C TYR A 84 -2.39 -6.04 11.22
N ALA A 85 -1.44 -6.36 12.10
CA ALA A 85 -0.13 -6.87 11.67
C ALA A 85 -0.27 -8.19 10.91
N GLN A 86 -1.15 -9.10 11.36
CA GLN A 86 -1.45 -10.35 10.63
C GLN A 86 -2.08 -10.09 9.27
N VAL A 87 -2.98 -9.09 9.16
CA VAL A 87 -3.56 -8.68 7.86
C VAL A 87 -2.45 -8.25 6.89
N VAL A 88 -1.50 -7.43 7.33
CA VAL A 88 -0.37 -7.00 6.50
C VAL A 88 0.51 -8.20 6.10
N THR A 89 0.84 -9.08 7.06
CA THR A 89 1.61 -10.31 6.78
C THR A 89 0.94 -11.16 5.72
N GLN A 90 -0.37 -11.41 5.88
CA GLN A 90 -1.13 -12.22 4.93
C GLN A 90 -1.23 -11.56 3.56
N SER A 91 -1.32 -10.23 3.51
CA SER A 91 -1.34 -9.49 2.25
C SER A 91 -0.02 -9.61 1.48
N VAL A 92 1.11 -9.51 2.18
CA VAL A 92 2.44 -9.69 1.59
C VAL A 92 2.63 -11.15 1.14
N GLN A 93 2.18 -12.12 1.94
CA GLN A 93 2.21 -13.53 1.56
C GLN A 93 1.36 -13.82 0.31
N ASN A 94 0.20 -13.18 0.14
CA ASN A 94 -0.61 -13.38 -1.06
C ASN A 94 0.06 -12.86 -2.35
N VAL A 95 1.03 -11.94 -2.23
CA VAL A 95 1.73 -11.36 -3.38
C VAL A 95 3.04 -12.08 -3.69
N PHE A 96 3.75 -12.57 -2.66
CA PHE A 96 5.10 -13.11 -2.78
C PHE A 96 5.28 -14.55 -2.28
N GLY A 97 4.23 -15.14 -1.71
CA GLY A 97 4.21 -16.52 -1.23
C GLY A 97 3.91 -17.55 -2.31
#